data_AF-A0A962D2A5-F1
#
_entry.id   AF-A0A962D2A5-F1
#
_cell.length_a   1.000
_cell.length_b   1.000
_cell.length_c   1.000
_cell.angle_alpha   90.00
_cell.angle_beta   90.00
_cell.angle_gamma   90.00
#
_symmetry.space_group_name_H-M   'P 1'
#
loop_
_entity.id
_entity.type
_entity.pdbx_description
1 polymer ?
#
loop_
_entity_poly.entity_id
_entity_poly.type
_entity_poly.pdbx_seq_one_letter_code
_entity_poly.pdbx_strand_id
1 'polypeptide(L)'
;MLQILALFAAIFLVVVLQQLRAILAAPFHRYVWRPLSSARPPAAWADLFDMAQRELQTLGYEGPQWVLVEAASGDSVENPLRAIYRHPVSATWLMLSVPASAQSAHRLQSTYFSRLSDGRVLCSQAFEAWCTVVAGDRWLGRTLDARDFAGQLQQHRQWVASAGEADRDWLRASALPEFLVDLPEQQRQALLASGALQAHGADVATPGWGFAQRIRSVLRQCPKPADSGELPAARLAYLAERSRRVAHRSPPSSVQWTLFGLSVLLFVGLGWLFWDLQFAALLLIVIAFHESGHFLAMRAFGYRNVHMLMLPLIGGVAMGHDAQPDSWRRAWMSLMGPLPGILLGWALMLLLWQQPDGGDSWLWTLGWLLLFVNYLNILPVPPLDGSHVVQSLLPHRLAWLQVGFVGVAAVAGGLLAFWLGFPFLAVLAALQLPALFGRWRLLQLAR
;
A
#
# COMPACT_ATOMS: atom_id res chain seq x y z
N MET A 1 -2.13 -7.29 -31.08
CA MET A 1 -3.29 -7.07 -30.17
C MET A 1 -3.25 -7.99 -28.94
N LEU A 2 -3.12 -9.31 -29.12
CA LEU A 2 -3.05 -10.28 -28.00
C LEU A 2 -1.95 -9.97 -26.96
N GLN A 3 -0.74 -9.64 -27.40
CA GLN A 3 0.38 -9.28 -26.51
C GLN A 3 0.11 -8.03 -25.67
N ILE A 4 -0.59 -7.03 -26.23
CA ILE A 4 -0.96 -5.79 -25.53
C ILE A 4 -2.05 -6.08 -24.48
N LEU A 5 -3.05 -6.90 -24.83
CA LEU A 5 -4.08 -7.33 -23.87
C LEU A 5 -3.48 -8.15 -22.72
N ALA A 6 -2.54 -9.04 -23.03
CA ALA A 6 -1.82 -9.82 -22.03
C ALA A 6 -0.94 -8.94 -21.13
N LEU A 7 -0.32 -7.88 -21.66
CA LEU A 7 0.39 -6.88 -20.85
C LEU A 7 -0.56 -6.17 -19.89
N PHE A 8 -1.71 -5.68 -20.36
CA PHE A 8 -2.69 -5.03 -19.48
C PHE A 8 -3.21 -6.00 -18.41
N ALA A 9 -3.46 -7.27 -18.77
CA ALA A 9 -3.84 -8.30 -17.82
C ALA A 9 -2.73 -8.58 -16.80
N ALA A 10 -1.46 -8.63 -17.22
CA ALA A 10 -0.31 -8.82 -16.35
C ALA A 10 -0.11 -7.63 -15.39
N ILE A 11 -0.16 -6.39 -15.89
CA ILE A 11 -0.11 -5.17 -15.06
C ILE A 11 -1.24 -5.16 -14.04
N PHE A 12 -2.47 -5.44 -14.49
CA PHE A 12 -3.63 -5.51 -13.60
C PHE A 12 -3.44 -6.60 -12.54
N LEU A 13 -3.01 -7.79 -12.93
CA LEU A 13 -2.74 -8.90 -12.02
C LEU A 13 -1.67 -8.55 -11.00
N VAL A 14 -0.59 -7.89 -11.40
CA VAL A 14 0.46 -7.41 -10.50
C VAL A 14 -0.10 -6.41 -9.49
N VAL A 15 -0.88 -5.41 -9.93
CA VAL A 15 -1.52 -4.44 -9.03
C VAL A 15 -2.44 -5.14 -8.04
N VAL A 16 -3.21 -6.12 -8.51
CA VAL A 16 -4.10 -6.94 -7.67
C VAL A 16 -3.30 -7.77 -6.66
N LEU A 17 -2.20 -8.41 -7.08
CA LEU A 17 -1.33 -9.19 -6.21
C LEU A 17 -0.65 -8.32 -5.16
N GLN A 18 -0.19 -7.11 -5.51
CA GLN A 18 0.39 -6.16 -4.54
C GLN A 18 -0.64 -5.69 -3.51
N GLN A 19 -1.89 -5.42 -3.94
CA GLN A 19 -2.96 -5.10 -3.00
C GLN A 19 -3.28 -6.26 -2.06
N LEU A 20 -3.38 -7.48 -2.59
CA LEU A 20 -3.63 -8.69 -1.80
C LEU A 20 -2.48 -8.96 -0.83
N ARG A 21 -1.23 -8.79 -1.28
CA ARG A 21 -0.04 -8.85 -0.43
C ARG A 21 -0.15 -7.87 0.74
N ALA A 22 -0.47 -6.61 0.47
CA ALA A 22 -0.57 -5.59 1.51
C ALA A 22 -1.64 -5.96 2.55
N ILE A 23 -2.77 -6.52 2.10
CA ILE A 23 -3.83 -7.00 3.00
C ILE A 23 -3.36 -8.21 3.81
N LEU A 24 -2.78 -9.23 3.17
CA LEU A 24 -2.28 -10.44 3.83
C LEU A 24 -1.13 -10.17 4.81
N ALA A 25 -0.39 -9.09 4.59
CA ALA A 25 0.68 -8.64 5.47
C ALA A 25 0.22 -7.66 6.56
N ALA A 26 -1.04 -7.20 6.52
CA ALA A 26 -1.54 -6.20 7.45
C ALA A 26 -1.63 -6.80 8.87
N PRO A 27 -0.90 -6.25 9.87
CA PRO A 27 -0.91 -6.80 11.21
C PRO A 27 -2.20 -6.43 11.95
N PHE A 28 -2.79 -7.43 12.60
CA PHE A 28 -3.88 -7.30 13.56
C PHE A 28 -3.29 -7.44 14.96
N HIS A 29 -3.00 -6.29 15.57
CA HIS A 29 -2.43 -6.24 16.91
C HIS A 29 -3.49 -6.49 17.97
N ARG A 30 -3.08 -7.09 19.08
CA ARG A 30 -3.75 -6.92 20.37
C ARG A 30 -3.46 -5.50 20.87
N TYR A 31 -4.51 -4.76 21.21
CA TYR A 31 -4.38 -3.36 21.63
C TYR A 31 -4.51 -3.20 23.14
N VAL A 32 -3.73 -2.26 23.68
CA VAL A 32 -3.82 -1.78 25.05
C VAL A 32 -4.38 -0.36 25.00
N TRP A 33 -5.44 -0.12 25.77
CA TRP A 33 -6.16 1.15 25.79
C TRP A 33 -5.87 1.85 27.11
N ARG A 34 -5.24 3.02 27.04
CA ARG A 34 -4.84 3.81 28.20
C ARG A 34 -5.64 5.11 28.25
N PRO A 35 -6.58 5.27 29.21
CA PRO A 35 -7.25 6.53 29.44
C PRO A 35 -6.26 7.65 29.73
N LEU A 36 -6.52 8.82 29.17
CA LEU A 36 -5.75 10.03 29.42
C LEU A 36 -6.63 11.03 30.16
N SER A 37 -6.06 11.71 31.16
CA SER A 37 -6.74 12.81 31.86
C SER A 37 -6.98 14.01 30.94
N SER A 38 -6.06 14.23 29.99
CA SER A 38 -6.21 15.19 28.90
C SER A 38 -5.31 14.77 27.74
N ALA A 39 -5.66 15.18 26.52
CA ALA A 39 -4.79 15.04 25.37
C ALA A 39 -4.99 16.23 24.43
N ARG A 40 -3.97 16.49 23.61
CA ARG A 40 -4.07 17.44 22.50
C ARG A 40 -4.05 16.66 21.20
N PRO A 41 -5.05 16.84 20.31
CA PRO A 41 -5.02 16.23 18.99
C PRO A 41 -3.82 16.76 18.18
N PRO A 42 -3.39 16.02 17.14
CA PRO A 42 -2.36 16.53 16.23
C PRO A 42 -2.73 17.91 15.68
N ALA A 43 -1.78 18.84 15.65
CA ALA A 43 -2.04 20.24 15.28
C ALA A 43 -2.74 20.40 13.91
N ALA A 44 -2.43 19.52 12.94
CA ALA A 44 -3.05 19.50 11.62
C ALA A 44 -4.57 19.18 11.62
N TRP A 45 -5.08 18.66 12.74
CA TRP A 45 -6.45 18.17 12.91
C TRP A 45 -7.18 18.83 14.08
N ALA A 46 -6.51 19.71 14.84
CA ALA A 46 -7.07 20.34 16.03
C ALA A 46 -8.36 21.09 15.73
N ASP A 47 -8.40 21.82 14.61
CA ASP A 47 -9.58 22.56 14.15
C ASP A 47 -10.80 21.64 13.94
N LEU A 48 -10.61 20.45 13.36
CA LEU A 48 -11.68 19.48 13.16
C LEU A 48 -12.15 18.85 14.46
N PHE A 49 -11.26 18.61 15.42
CA PHE A 49 -11.66 18.16 16.75
C PHE A 49 -12.45 19.24 17.50
N ASP A 50 -12.05 20.51 17.41
CA ASP A 50 -12.76 21.63 18.05
C ASP A 50 -14.14 21.88 17.43
N MET A 51 -14.27 21.75 16.10
CA MET A 51 -15.56 21.80 15.41
C MET A 51 -16.44 20.61 15.82
N ALA A 52 -15.90 19.39 15.80
CA ALA A 52 -16.64 18.19 16.19
C ALA A 52 -17.12 18.26 17.64
N GLN A 53 -16.29 18.75 18.57
CA GLN A 53 -16.68 18.89 19.97
C GLN A 53 -17.89 19.81 20.14
N ARG A 54 -17.91 20.97 19.45
CA ARG A 54 -19.04 21.89 19.49
C ARG A 54 -20.31 21.26 18.92
N GLU A 55 -20.23 20.62 17.76
CA GLU A 55 -21.38 19.95 17.14
C GLU A 55 -21.93 18.83 18.03
N LEU A 56 -21.06 17.97 18.55
CA LEU A 56 -21.44 16.84 19.40
C LEU A 56 -22.09 17.30 20.71
N GLN A 57 -21.62 18.39 21.32
CA GLN A 57 -22.27 18.99 22.50
C GLN A 57 -23.70 19.43 22.20
N THR A 58 -23.95 20.06 21.04
CA THR A 58 -25.31 20.44 20.63
C THR A 58 -26.22 19.25 20.38
N LEU A 59 -25.64 18.11 19.98
CA LEU A 59 -26.34 16.85 19.76
C LEU A 59 -26.53 16.03 21.05
N GLY A 60 -26.11 16.53 22.22
CA GLY A 60 -26.31 15.85 23.50
C GLY A 60 -25.30 14.74 23.82
N TYR A 61 -24.12 14.77 23.18
CA TYR A 61 -23.01 13.91 23.56
C TYR A 61 -22.27 14.45 24.79
N GLU A 62 -21.80 13.53 25.63
CA GLU A 62 -20.91 13.80 26.76
C GLU A 62 -19.49 13.31 26.45
N GLY A 63 -18.47 14.08 26.85
CA GLY A 63 -17.05 13.80 26.57
C GLY A 63 -16.29 15.05 26.09
N PRO A 64 -15.11 14.88 25.45
CA PRO A 64 -14.44 13.61 25.18
C PRO A 64 -13.70 13.05 26.40
N GLN A 65 -13.70 11.72 26.53
CA GLN A 65 -12.63 11.02 27.23
C GLN A 65 -11.56 10.64 26.21
N TRP A 66 -10.32 11.07 26.46
CA TRP A 66 -9.19 10.74 25.61
C TRP A 66 -8.61 9.37 25.97
N VAL A 67 -8.26 8.60 24.94
CA VAL A 67 -7.62 7.28 25.11
C VAL A 67 -6.46 7.15 24.14
N LEU A 68 -5.35 6.63 24.65
CA LEU A 68 -4.20 6.22 23.87
C LEU A 68 -4.26 4.70 23.60
N VAL A 69 -4.13 4.33 22.34
CA VAL A 69 -4.14 2.95 21.85
C VAL A 69 -2.72 2.56 21.46
N GLU A 70 -2.19 1.54 22.13
CA GLU A 70 -0.85 1.02 21.89
C GLU A 70 -0.95 -0.46 21.50
N ALA A 71 -0.05 -0.96 20.65
CA ALA A 71 0.01 -2.39 20.36
C ALA A 71 0.72 -3.07 21.55
N ALA A 72 0.15 -4.18 22.05
CA ALA A 72 0.76 -4.96 23.11
C ALA A 72 2.15 -5.50 22.72
N SER A 73 2.38 -5.71 21.42
CA SER A 73 3.70 -6.08 20.86
C SER A 73 4.77 -4.98 20.97
N GLY A 74 4.40 -3.76 21.34
CA GLY A 74 5.28 -2.59 21.29
C GLY A 74 5.38 -1.95 19.90
N ASP A 75 4.68 -2.50 18.91
CA ASP A 75 4.61 -1.90 17.57
C ASP A 75 3.89 -0.55 17.60
N SER A 76 4.31 0.35 16.70
CA SER A 76 3.62 1.62 16.51
C SER A 76 2.16 1.40 16.09
N VAL A 77 1.23 2.17 16.65
CA VAL A 77 -0.16 2.23 16.16
C VAL A 77 -0.31 3.49 15.32
N GLU A 78 -0.84 3.37 14.11
CA GLU A 78 -0.86 4.48 13.14
C GLU A 78 -1.64 5.70 13.63
N ASN A 79 -2.76 5.45 14.30
CA ASN A 79 -3.53 6.46 15.01
C ASN A 79 -3.68 5.94 16.44
N PRO A 80 -2.83 6.34 17.38
CA PRO A 80 -2.95 5.86 18.76
C PRO A 80 -4.00 6.67 19.53
N LEU A 81 -4.20 7.95 19.22
CA LEU A 81 -5.10 8.81 19.97
C LEU A 81 -6.57 8.67 19.50
N ARG A 82 -7.49 8.51 20.45
CA ARG A 82 -8.94 8.45 20.24
C ARG A 82 -9.66 9.40 21.18
N ALA A 83 -10.66 10.12 20.66
CA ALA A 83 -11.60 10.87 21.47
C ALA A 83 -12.92 10.10 21.55
N ILE A 84 -13.38 9.82 22.76
CA ILE A 84 -14.56 8.97 22.99
C ILE A 84 -15.66 9.78 23.64
N TYR A 85 -16.84 9.69 23.05
CA TYR A 85 -18.04 10.37 23.48
C TYR A 85 -19.13 9.34 23.75
N ARG A 86 -20.04 9.65 24.67
CA ARG A 86 -21.26 8.88 24.90
C ARG A 86 -22.48 9.72 24.61
N HIS A 87 -23.52 9.12 24.04
CA HIS A 87 -24.81 9.74 23.83
C HIS A 87 -25.86 9.01 24.70
N PRO A 88 -26.17 9.54 25.90
CA PRO A 88 -26.99 8.86 26.90
C PRO A 88 -28.37 8.44 26.39
N VAL A 89 -29.01 9.32 25.63
CA VAL A 89 -30.40 9.13 25.15
C VAL A 89 -30.52 7.95 24.20
N SER A 90 -29.49 7.67 23.40
CA SER A 90 -29.52 6.58 22.41
C SER A 90 -28.70 5.36 22.80
N ALA A 91 -28.15 5.30 24.01
CA ALA A 91 -27.27 4.21 24.45
C ALA A 91 -26.11 3.95 23.44
N THR A 92 -25.48 5.02 22.95
CA THR A 92 -24.48 4.94 21.86
C THR A 92 -23.15 5.53 22.28
N TRP A 93 -22.05 4.83 21.98
CA TRP A 93 -20.70 5.39 22.02
C TRP A 93 -20.30 5.90 20.64
N LEU A 94 -19.56 6.99 20.61
CA LEU A 94 -18.90 7.53 19.43
C LEU A 94 -17.41 7.62 19.69
N MET A 95 -16.62 7.06 18.79
CA MET A 95 -15.16 7.17 18.78
C MET A 95 -14.74 8.00 17.57
N LEU A 96 -13.97 9.06 17.82
CA LEU A 96 -13.37 9.90 16.80
C LEU A 96 -11.85 9.66 16.69
N SER A 97 -11.36 9.60 15.45
CA SER A 97 -9.94 9.53 15.11
C SER A 97 -9.59 10.32 13.86
N VAL A 98 -8.30 10.56 13.67
CA VAL A 98 -7.77 11.02 12.38
C VAL A 98 -7.99 9.92 11.34
N PRO A 99 -8.49 10.22 10.13
CA PRO A 99 -8.72 9.20 9.11
C PRO A 99 -7.43 8.54 8.62
N ALA A 100 -7.56 7.35 8.06
CA ALA A 100 -6.43 6.63 7.44
C ALA A 100 -6.08 7.11 6.02
N SER A 101 -7.03 7.74 5.33
CA SER A 101 -6.93 8.07 3.89
C SER A 101 -6.97 9.57 3.64
N ALA A 102 -6.20 10.01 2.63
CA ALA A 102 -6.27 11.38 2.11
C ALA A 102 -7.65 11.72 1.51
N GLN A 103 -8.41 10.73 1.06
CA GLN A 103 -9.77 10.95 0.53
C GLN A 103 -10.75 11.44 1.60
N SER A 104 -10.49 11.13 2.86
CA SER A 104 -11.30 11.56 4.00
C SER A 104 -10.63 12.72 4.76
N ALA A 105 -9.62 13.39 4.19
CA ALA A 105 -8.78 14.33 4.92
C ALA A 105 -9.49 15.65 5.33
N HIS A 106 -10.76 15.82 4.97
CA HIS A 106 -11.62 16.95 5.38
C HIS A 106 -12.45 16.67 6.64
N ARG A 107 -12.40 15.43 7.17
CA ARG A 107 -13.30 14.98 8.23
C ARG A 107 -12.61 14.02 9.20
N LEU A 108 -13.09 13.97 10.42
CA LEU A 108 -12.67 12.93 11.37
C LEU A 108 -13.35 11.61 10.99
N GLN A 109 -12.64 10.51 11.26
CA GLN A 109 -13.22 9.18 11.22
C GLN A 109 -14.15 9.02 12.43
N SER A 110 -15.41 8.68 12.18
CA SER A 110 -16.41 8.43 13.22
C SER A 110 -16.80 6.95 13.23
N THR A 111 -16.77 6.35 14.43
CA THR A 111 -17.19 4.97 14.67
C THR A 111 -18.21 4.95 15.80
N TYR A 112 -19.39 4.39 15.54
CA TYR A 112 -20.50 4.31 16.48
C TYR A 112 -20.66 2.88 16.99
N PHE A 113 -20.92 2.75 18.30
CA PHE A 113 -21.15 1.45 18.94
C PHE A 113 -22.40 1.47 19.80
N SER A 114 -23.19 0.40 19.68
CA SER A 114 -24.32 0.10 20.58
C SER A 114 -24.36 -1.40 20.88
N ARG A 115 -24.80 -1.76 22.09
CA ARG A 115 -25.07 -3.16 22.46
C ARG A 115 -26.59 -3.40 22.45
N LEU A 116 -27.01 -4.56 21.96
CA LEU A 116 -28.38 -5.04 22.09
C LEU A 116 -28.55 -5.84 23.39
N SER A 117 -29.78 -5.93 23.90
CA SER A 117 -30.11 -6.70 25.11
C SER A 117 -29.75 -8.19 25.00
N ASP A 118 -29.63 -8.74 23.79
CA ASP A 118 -29.18 -10.11 23.53
C ASP A 118 -27.65 -10.29 23.54
N GLY A 119 -26.90 -9.21 23.81
CA GLY A 119 -25.44 -9.22 23.90
C GLY A 119 -24.71 -9.14 22.56
N ARG A 120 -25.40 -8.90 21.43
CA ARG A 120 -24.75 -8.52 20.16
C ARG A 120 -24.31 -7.05 20.18
N VAL A 121 -23.22 -6.75 19.49
CA VAL A 121 -22.67 -5.38 19.35
C VAL A 121 -22.84 -4.91 17.91
N LEU A 122 -23.38 -3.70 17.75
CA LEU A 122 -23.52 -3.03 16.46
C LEU A 122 -22.44 -1.96 16.34
N CYS A 123 -21.66 -2.05 15.28
CA CYS A 123 -20.58 -1.15 14.94
C CYS A 123 -20.89 -0.50 13.59
N SER A 124 -20.93 0.82 13.51
CA SER A 124 -21.08 1.51 12.23
C SER A 124 -20.03 2.61 12.04
N GLN A 125 -19.65 2.85 10.78
CA GLN A 125 -18.60 3.81 10.42
C GLN A 125 -18.99 4.66 9.23
N ALA A 126 -18.78 5.97 9.31
CA ALA A 126 -19.04 6.86 8.17
C ALA A 126 -17.90 6.80 7.15
N PHE A 127 -18.22 6.45 5.90
CA PHE A 127 -17.28 6.38 4.77
C PHE A 127 -16.04 5.49 5.00
N GLU A 128 -16.12 4.62 6.01
CA GLU A 128 -15.11 3.63 6.32
C GLU A 128 -15.76 2.27 6.54
N ALA A 129 -14.96 1.22 6.36
CA ALA A 129 -15.48 -0.13 6.20
C ALA A 129 -14.97 -1.11 7.26
N TRP A 130 -14.20 -0.64 8.25
CA TRP A 130 -13.59 -1.52 9.24
C TRP A 130 -14.65 -2.32 10.00
N CYS A 131 -15.69 -1.68 10.55
CA CYS A 131 -16.77 -2.40 11.24
C CYS A 131 -17.35 -3.54 10.38
N THR A 132 -17.59 -3.29 9.09
CA THR A 132 -18.13 -4.29 8.15
C THR A 132 -17.12 -5.39 7.81
N VAL A 133 -15.84 -5.04 7.72
CA VAL A 133 -14.74 -6.01 7.52
C VAL A 133 -14.68 -7.01 8.67
N VAL A 134 -14.72 -6.54 9.92
CA VAL A 134 -14.56 -7.38 11.12
C VAL A 134 -15.88 -7.93 11.67
N ALA A 135 -17.00 -7.75 10.95
CA ALA A 135 -18.30 -8.26 11.40
C ALA A 135 -18.34 -9.80 11.46
N GLY A 136 -19.11 -10.34 12.40
CA GLY A 136 -19.37 -11.76 12.61
C GLY A 136 -20.68 -11.94 13.39
N ASP A 137 -20.91 -13.12 13.97
CA ASP A 137 -22.22 -13.47 14.54
C ASP A 137 -22.65 -12.56 15.70
N ARG A 138 -21.71 -12.26 16.62
CA ARG A 138 -21.97 -11.35 17.75
C ARG A 138 -21.66 -9.89 17.44
N TRP A 139 -21.05 -9.61 16.29
CA TRP A 139 -20.55 -8.29 15.93
C TRP A 139 -21.08 -7.87 14.56
N LEU A 140 -22.11 -7.04 14.56
CA LEU A 140 -22.70 -6.56 13.33
C LEU A 140 -21.98 -5.28 12.89
N GLY A 141 -21.69 -5.18 11.60
CA GLY A 141 -20.88 -4.10 11.05
C GLY A 141 -21.51 -3.46 9.82
N ARG A 142 -21.62 -2.14 9.80
CA ARG A 142 -22.20 -1.40 8.66
C ARG A 142 -21.42 -0.11 8.35
N THR A 143 -21.41 0.29 7.08
CA THR A 143 -20.93 1.61 6.67
C THR A 143 -22.10 2.59 6.54
N LEU A 144 -21.86 3.83 6.96
CA LEU A 144 -22.76 4.98 6.87
C LEU A 144 -22.29 5.93 5.75
N ASP A 145 -23.23 6.69 5.19
CA ASP A 145 -22.99 7.65 4.11
C ASP A 145 -23.48 9.08 4.45
N ALA A 146 -23.99 9.30 5.66
CA ALA A 146 -24.32 10.63 6.16
C ALA A 146 -23.05 11.47 6.44
N ARG A 147 -23.09 12.76 6.07
CA ARG A 147 -21.92 13.65 6.14
C ARG A 147 -21.70 14.27 7.54
N ASP A 148 -22.77 14.62 8.22
CA ASP A 148 -22.78 15.29 9.53
C ASP A 148 -22.98 14.27 10.67
N PHE A 149 -22.66 14.66 11.91
CA PHE A 149 -22.80 13.74 13.04
C PHE A 149 -24.27 13.46 13.37
N ALA A 150 -25.16 14.41 13.10
CA ALA A 150 -26.61 14.26 13.30
C ALA A 150 -27.19 13.15 12.40
N GLY A 151 -26.92 13.21 11.09
CA GLY A 151 -27.36 12.19 10.14
C GLY A 151 -26.72 10.84 10.40
N GLN A 152 -25.43 10.81 10.75
CA GLN A 152 -24.73 9.57 11.12
C GLN A 152 -25.36 8.91 12.35
N LEU A 153 -25.63 9.69 13.41
CA LEU A 153 -26.32 9.18 14.61
C LEU A 153 -27.73 8.68 14.28
N GLN A 154 -28.48 9.40 13.44
CA GLN A 154 -29.82 8.98 13.03
C GLN A 154 -29.81 7.65 12.29
N GLN A 155 -28.91 7.48 11.30
CA GLN A 155 -28.77 6.23 10.56
C GLN A 155 -28.37 5.06 11.48
N HIS A 156 -27.41 5.28 12.40
CA HIS A 156 -27.01 4.27 13.37
C HIS A 156 -28.17 3.87 14.28
N ARG A 157 -28.93 4.84 14.81
CA ARG A 157 -30.10 4.59 15.68
C ARG A 157 -31.20 3.81 14.98
N GLN A 158 -31.52 4.16 13.74
CA GLN A 158 -32.51 3.44 12.94
C GLN A 158 -32.08 1.99 12.73
N TRP A 159 -30.80 1.76 12.48
CA TRP A 159 -30.26 0.42 12.34
C TRP A 159 -30.32 -0.38 13.65
N VAL A 160 -29.94 0.23 14.79
CA VAL A 160 -30.07 -0.38 16.11
C VAL A 160 -31.52 -0.80 16.38
N ALA A 161 -32.48 0.11 16.17
CA ALA A 161 -33.90 -0.18 16.37
C ALA A 161 -34.43 -1.31 15.45
N SER A 162 -33.88 -1.43 14.23
CA SER A 162 -34.24 -2.52 13.32
C SER A 162 -33.64 -3.88 13.69
N ALA A 163 -32.55 -3.90 14.48
CA ALA A 163 -31.80 -5.12 14.81
C ALA A 163 -32.24 -5.75 16.15
N GLY A 164 -32.81 -4.97 17.05
CA GLY A 164 -33.33 -5.42 18.34
C GLY A 164 -33.47 -4.31 19.37
N GLU A 165 -33.71 -4.69 20.62
CA GLU A 165 -33.75 -3.75 21.75
C GLU A 165 -32.33 -3.36 22.18
N ALA A 166 -32.10 -2.06 22.35
CA ALA A 166 -30.80 -1.54 22.80
C ALA A 166 -30.64 -1.71 24.31
N ASP A 167 -29.50 -2.24 24.73
CA ASP A 167 -29.12 -2.29 26.13
C ASP A 167 -28.74 -0.89 26.63
N ARG A 168 -29.60 -0.31 27.46
CA ARG A 168 -29.40 1.04 28.01
C ARG A 168 -28.43 1.06 29.20
N ASP A 169 -28.25 -0.07 29.88
CA ASP A 169 -27.34 -0.20 31.02
C ASP A 169 -25.88 -0.33 30.55
N TRP A 170 -25.65 -0.64 29.27
CA TRP A 170 -24.34 -0.59 28.60
C TRP A 170 -23.57 0.71 28.82
N LEU A 171 -24.25 1.86 28.92
CA LEU A 171 -23.61 3.16 29.19
C LEU A 171 -23.36 3.42 30.68
N ARG A 172 -24.03 2.67 31.58
CA ARG A 172 -23.90 2.83 33.04
C ARG A 172 -22.69 2.10 33.61
N ALA A 173 -22.12 1.13 32.87
CA ALA A 173 -20.85 0.52 33.22
C ALA A 173 -19.78 1.63 33.28
N SER A 174 -19.36 1.98 34.48
CA SER A 174 -18.61 3.20 34.81
C SER A 174 -17.13 3.16 34.40
N ALA A 175 -16.71 2.21 33.59
CA ALA A 175 -15.34 2.07 33.15
C ALA A 175 -15.27 2.06 31.62
N LEU A 176 -15.03 3.25 31.03
CA LEU A 176 -14.54 3.38 29.65
C LEU A 176 -13.37 2.40 29.31
N PRO A 177 -12.53 1.92 30.26
CA PRO A 177 -11.60 0.83 30.00
C PRO A 177 -12.21 -0.51 29.59
N GLU A 178 -13.33 -0.95 30.18
CA GLU A 178 -13.79 -2.34 30.08
C GLU A 178 -14.29 -2.67 28.66
N PHE A 179 -15.20 -1.86 28.11
CA PHE A 179 -15.72 -2.09 26.76
C PHE A 179 -14.66 -1.88 25.66
N LEU A 180 -13.70 -0.96 25.87
CA LEU A 180 -12.64 -0.68 24.89
C LEU A 180 -11.54 -1.73 24.90
N VAL A 181 -11.27 -2.36 26.05
CA VAL A 181 -10.28 -3.43 26.17
C VAL A 181 -10.89 -4.75 25.70
N ASP A 182 -12.06 -5.10 26.21
CA ASP A 182 -12.62 -6.44 26.01
C ASP A 182 -13.18 -6.62 24.61
N LEU A 183 -13.90 -5.64 24.07
CA LEU A 183 -14.61 -5.83 22.81
C LEU A 183 -13.66 -6.01 21.61
N PRO A 184 -12.65 -5.16 21.38
CA PRO A 184 -11.73 -5.37 20.26
C PRO A 184 -10.94 -6.68 20.37
N GLU A 185 -10.57 -7.10 21.58
CA GLU A 185 -9.88 -8.37 21.80
C GLU A 185 -10.80 -9.58 21.59
N GLN A 186 -12.05 -9.53 22.10
CA GLN A 186 -13.06 -10.55 21.83
C GLN A 186 -13.32 -10.71 20.33
N GLN A 187 -13.39 -9.60 19.60
CA GLN A 187 -13.53 -9.62 18.15
C GLN A 187 -12.30 -10.24 17.47
N ARG A 188 -11.08 -9.88 17.90
CA ARG A 188 -9.85 -10.48 17.37
C ARG A 188 -9.83 -12.00 17.62
N GLN A 189 -10.21 -12.44 18.81
CA GLN A 189 -10.30 -13.85 19.16
C GLN A 189 -11.37 -14.60 18.36
N ALA A 190 -12.52 -13.99 18.11
CA ALA A 190 -13.55 -14.57 17.25
C ALA A 190 -13.06 -14.74 15.79
N LEU A 191 -12.32 -13.75 15.27
CA LEU A 191 -11.71 -13.83 13.95
C LEU A 191 -10.59 -14.89 13.87
N LEU A 192 -9.83 -15.09 14.95
CA LEU A 192 -8.88 -16.19 15.06
C LEU A 192 -9.60 -17.56 15.10
N ALA A 193 -10.64 -17.69 15.93
CA ALA A 193 -11.38 -18.94 16.09
C ALA A 193 -12.10 -19.38 14.81
N SER A 194 -12.57 -18.43 14.00
CA SER A 194 -13.17 -18.68 12.68
C SER A 194 -12.16 -18.95 11.56
N GLY A 195 -10.85 -18.85 11.84
CA GLY A 195 -9.79 -18.98 10.83
C GLY A 195 -9.66 -17.78 9.88
N ALA A 196 -10.36 -16.68 10.15
CA ALA A 196 -10.25 -15.44 9.39
C ALA A 196 -8.89 -14.76 9.61
N LEU A 197 -8.32 -14.90 10.81
CA LEU A 197 -6.96 -14.47 11.15
C LEU A 197 -6.06 -15.67 11.46
N GLN A 198 -4.77 -15.49 11.26
CA GLN A 198 -3.71 -16.43 11.61
C GLN A 198 -2.78 -15.77 12.63
N ALA A 199 -2.60 -16.38 13.80
CA ALA A 199 -1.75 -15.83 14.86
C ALA A 199 -0.25 -16.01 14.55
N HIS A 200 0.53 -14.98 14.84
CA HIS A 200 2.00 -14.97 14.81
C HIS A 200 2.50 -14.55 16.20
N GLY A 201 2.44 -15.49 17.15
CA GLY A 201 2.65 -15.20 18.57
C GLY A 201 1.39 -14.72 19.29
N ALA A 202 1.55 -14.17 20.49
CA ALA A 202 0.40 -13.80 21.34
C ALA A 202 -0.31 -12.52 20.88
N ASP A 203 0.45 -11.53 20.40
CA ASP A 203 -0.03 -10.15 20.25
C ASP A 203 -0.22 -9.70 18.81
N VAL A 204 0.15 -10.52 17.82
CA VAL A 204 0.05 -10.18 16.39
C VAL A 204 -0.62 -11.31 15.62
N ALA A 205 -1.52 -10.96 14.71
CA ALA A 205 -2.12 -11.87 13.74
C ALA A 205 -2.13 -11.24 12.34
N THR A 206 -2.30 -12.06 11.30
CA THR A 206 -2.47 -11.60 9.92
C THR A 206 -3.72 -12.20 9.28
N PRO A 207 -4.33 -11.55 8.27
CA PRO A 207 -5.43 -12.11 7.51
C PRO A 207 -5.11 -13.45 6.86
N GLY A 208 -6.04 -14.40 6.96
CA GLY A 208 -6.10 -15.55 6.06
C GLY A 208 -6.65 -15.16 4.68
N TRP A 209 -6.58 -16.07 3.71
CA TRP A 209 -6.99 -15.79 2.33
C TRP A 209 -8.45 -15.37 2.18
N GLY A 210 -9.39 -16.12 2.77
CA GLY A 210 -10.82 -15.80 2.70
C GLY A 210 -11.14 -14.44 3.33
N PHE A 211 -10.48 -14.10 4.43
CA PHE A 211 -10.64 -12.80 5.07
C PHE A 211 -10.02 -11.67 4.26
N ALA A 212 -8.88 -11.89 3.60
CA ALA A 212 -8.28 -10.92 2.69
C ALA A 212 -9.18 -10.62 1.48
N GLN A 213 -9.85 -11.63 0.93
CA GLN A 213 -10.85 -11.45 -0.13
C GLN A 213 -12.06 -10.64 0.36
N ARG A 214 -12.53 -10.90 1.59
CA ARG A 214 -13.59 -10.11 2.23
C ARG A 214 -13.19 -8.65 2.40
N ILE A 215 -11.99 -8.37 2.95
CA ILE A 215 -11.45 -7.01 3.08
C ILE A 215 -11.50 -6.28 1.75
N ARG A 216 -10.96 -6.90 0.69
CA ARG A 216 -10.93 -6.33 -0.65
C ARG A 216 -12.33 -6.07 -1.22
N SER A 217 -13.27 -6.99 -1.03
CA SER A 217 -14.66 -6.85 -1.50
C SER A 217 -15.36 -5.68 -0.82
N VAL A 218 -15.27 -5.60 0.51
CA VAL A 218 -15.90 -4.55 1.32
C VAL A 218 -15.31 -3.18 1.00
N LEU A 219 -13.99 -3.06 0.88
CA LEU A 219 -13.34 -1.79 0.53
C LEU A 219 -13.76 -1.24 -0.84
N ARG A 220 -14.12 -2.10 -1.80
CA ARG A 220 -14.63 -1.68 -3.11
C ARG A 220 -16.05 -1.12 -3.05
N GLN A 221 -16.85 -1.59 -2.10
CA GLN A 221 -18.24 -1.19 -1.92
C GLN A 221 -18.39 0.00 -0.97
N CYS A 222 -17.34 0.34 -0.23
CA CYS A 222 -17.35 1.45 0.70
C CYS A 222 -17.69 2.77 -0.03
N PRO A 223 -18.72 3.51 0.40
CA PRO A 223 -19.06 4.81 -0.17
C PRO A 223 -17.86 5.75 -0.05
N LYS A 224 -17.59 6.51 -1.12
CA LYS A 224 -16.54 7.51 -1.15
C LYS A 224 -17.12 8.88 -0.78
N PRO A 225 -16.48 9.63 0.11
CA PRO A 225 -16.92 10.99 0.41
C PRO A 225 -16.72 11.87 -0.83
N ALA A 226 -17.75 12.62 -1.20
CA ALA A 226 -17.68 13.61 -2.27
C ALA A 226 -17.24 14.97 -1.69
N ASP A 227 -16.00 15.03 -1.18
CA ASP A 227 -15.38 16.28 -0.74
C ASP A 227 -14.42 16.76 -1.84
N SER A 228 -14.64 17.98 -2.34
CA SER A 228 -13.87 18.60 -3.42
C SER A 228 -13.08 19.83 -2.98
N GLY A 229 -12.94 20.06 -1.68
CA GLY A 229 -12.20 21.20 -1.13
C GLY A 229 -10.69 21.04 -1.26
N GLU A 230 -9.97 22.15 -1.22
CA GLU A 230 -8.51 22.10 -1.11
C GLU A 230 -8.10 21.56 0.28
N LEU A 231 -7.16 20.63 0.29
CA LEU A 231 -6.66 20.03 1.53
C LEU A 231 -5.54 20.89 2.13
N PRO A 232 -5.61 21.23 3.43
CA PRO A 232 -4.51 21.93 4.10
C PRO A 232 -3.20 21.17 3.97
N ALA A 233 -2.12 21.86 3.60
CA ALA A 233 -0.79 21.28 3.42
C ALA A 233 -0.32 20.50 4.66
N ALA A 234 -0.67 20.97 5.86
CA ALA A 234 -0.35 20.30 7.12
C ALA A 234 -0.96 18.90 7.24
N ARG A 235 -2.19 18.68 6.73
CA ARG A 235 -2.85 17.36 6.75
C ARG A 235 -2.24 16.42 5.74
N LEU A 236 -1.93 16.92 4.54
CA LEU A 236 -1.24 16.14 3.51
C LEU A 236 0.16 15.72 3.99
N ALA A 237 0.91 16.65 4.58
CA ALA A 237 2.22 16.35 5.15
C ALA A 237 2.13 15.30 6.27
N TYR A 238 1.16 15.44 7.18
CA TYR A 238 0.93 14.46 8.25
C TYR A 238 0.60 13.06 7.69
N LEU A 239 -0.31 12.97 6.72
CA LEU A 239 -0.70 11.70 6.09
C LEU A 239 0.43 11.10 5.24
N ALA A 240 1.22 11.91 4.56
CA ALA A 240 2.36 11.46 3.77
C ALA A 240 3.49 10.90 4.66
N GLU A 241 3.79 11.59 5.77
CA GLU A 241 4.76 11.11 6.75
C GLU A 241 4.29 9.81 7.41
N ARG A 242 2.99 9.70 7.67
CA ARG A 242 2.38 8.44 8.14
C ARG A 242 2.51 7.33 7.11
N SER A 243 2.16 7.57 5.84
CA SER A 243 2.26 6.53 4.81
C SER A 243 3.69 6.04 4.62
N ARG A 244 4.70 6.92 4.80
CA ARG A 244 6.11 6.53 4.83
C ARG A 244 6.43 5.57 5.97
N ARG A 245 5.98 5.87 7.20
CA ARG A 245 6.17 4.98 8.36
C ARG A 245 5.55 3.59 8.15
N VAL A 246 4.37 3.52 7.53
CA VAL A 246 3.69 2.26 7.20
C VAL A 246 4.42 1.51 6.11
N ALA A 247 4.89 2.22 5.07
CA ALA A 247 5.67 1.62 4.00
C ALA A 247 6.89 0.87 4.54
N HIS A 248 7.52 1.30 5.64
CA HIS A 248 8.66 0.58 6.25
C HIS A 248 8.32 -0.79 6.87
N ARG A 249 7.04 -1.18 7.00
CA ARG A 249 6.65 -2.51 7.50
C ARG A 249 6.79 -3.54 6.41
N SER A 250 7.50 -4.62 6.71
CA SER A 250 7.72 -5.68 5.72
C SER A 250 6.80 -6.86 5.93
N PRO A 251 6.32 -7.47 4.83
CA PRO A 251 5.55 -8.70 4.94
C PRO A 251 6.39 -9.78 5.62
N PRO A 252 5.74 -10.76 6.28
CA PRO A 252 6.42 -11.96 6.73
C PRO A 252 7.20 -12.62 5.59
N SER A 253 8.37 -13.20 5.88
CA SER A 253 9.25 -13.82 4.87
C SER A 253 8.53 -14.90 4.05
N SER A 254 7.63 -15.67 4.66
CA SER A 254 6.81 -16.68 3.98
C SER A 254 5.95 -16.10 2.86
N VAL A 255 5.35 -14.92 3.09
CA VAL A 255 4.56 -14.21 2.09
C VAL A 255 5.46 -13.71 0.96
N GLN A 256 6.65 -13.19 1.29
CA GLN A 256 7.61 -12.69 0.30
C GLN A 256 8.05 -13.80 -0.66
N TRP A 257 8.45 -14.97 -0.12
CA TRP A 257 8.87 -16.11 -0.93
C TRP A 257 7.74 -16.69 -1.78
N THR A 258 6.52 -16.79 -1.22
CA THR A 258 5.34 -17.24 -1.97
C THR A 258 5.06 -16.34 -3.17
N LEU A 259 5.13 -15.02 -3.00
CA LEU A 259 4.89 -14.07 -4.07
C LEU A 259 5.98 -14.08 -5.13
N PHE A 260 7.25 -14.19 -4.71
CA PHE A 260 8.36 -14.35 -5.64
C PHE A 260 8.18 -15.61 -6.49
N GLY A 261 7.90 -16.77 -5.86
CA GLY A 261 7.63 -18.02 -6.55
C GLY A 261 6.47 -17.93 -7.54
N LEU A 262 5.34 -17.35 -7.12
CA LEU A 262 4.18 -17.13 -8.00
C LEU A 262 4.53 -16.23 -9.19
N SER A 263 5.33 -15.19 -8.96
CA SER A 263 5.76 -14.25 -9.99
C SER A 263 6.67 -14.92 -11.03
N VAL A 264 7.57 -15.80 -10.59
CA VAL A 264 8.44 -16.61 -11.46
C VAL A 264 7.61 -17.60 -12.28
N LEU A 265 6.68 -18.33 -11.64
CA LEU A 265 5.80 -19.27 -12.35
C LEU A 265 4.97 -18.57 -13.42
N LEU A 266 4.43 -17.39 -13.10
CA LEU A 266 3.65 -16.59 -14.04
C LEU A 266 4.52 -16.04 -15.18
N PHE A 267 5.75 -15.60 -14.88
CA PHE A 267 6.72 -15.15 -15.88
C PHE A 267 7.04 -16.26 -16.88
N VAL A 268 7.40 -17.45 -16.39
CA VAL A 268 7.73 -18.61 -17.24
C VAL A 268 6.50 -19.09 -18.02
N GLY A 269 5.34 -19.19 -17.37
CA GLY A 269 4.11 -19.66 -18.00
C GLY A 269 3.62 -18.74 -19.12
N LEU A 270 3.64 -17.42 -18.90
CA LEU A 270 3.32 -16.45 -19.96
C LEU A 270 4.42 -16.37 -21.02
N GLY A 271 5.69 -16.44 -20.61
CA GLY A 271 6.81 -16.46 -21.54
C GLY A 271 6.76 -17.64 -22.50
N TRP A 272 6.40 -18.83 -22.00
CA TRP A 272 6.19 -20.02 -22.83
C TRP A 272 5.03 -19.86 -23.82
N LEU A 273 3.98 -19.12 -23.47
CA LEU A 273 2.84 -18.86 -24.35
C LEU A 273 3.17 -17.91 -25.51
N PHE A 274 4.04 -16.92 -25.29
CA PHE A 274 4.35 -15.88 -26.29
C PHE A 274 5.63 -16.13 -27.09
N TRP A 275 6.55 -16.89 -26.52
CA TRP A 275 7.84 -17.24 -27.12
C TRP A 275 7.98 -18.77 -27.10
N ASP A 276 9.04 -19.28 -26.48
CA ASP A 276 9.26 -20.69 -26.17
C ASP A 276 9.83 -20.82 -24.74
N LEU A 277 9.84 -22.03 -24.20
CA LEU A 277 10.26 -22.27 -22.82
C LEU A 277 11.74 -21.96 -22.58
N GLN A 278 12.60 -22.24 -23.55
CA GLN A 278 14.04 -21.99 -23.43
C GLN A 278 14.31 -20.49 -23.43
N PHE A 279 13.75 -19.74 -24.37
CA PHE A 279 13.90 -18.29 -24.39
C PHE A 279 13.32 -17.64 -23.12
N ALA A 280 12.15 -18.07 -22.66
CA ALA A 280 11.56 -17.57 -21.41
C ALA A 280 12.45 -17.84 -20.18
N ALA A 281 13.07 -19.03 -20.11
CA ALA A 281 13.99 -19.38 -19.04
C ALA A 281 15.29 -18.56 -19.10
N LEU A 282 15.89 -18.38 -20.29
CA LEU A 282 17.09 -17.56 -20.46
C LEU A 282 16.81 -16.10 -20.12
N LEU A 283 15.68 -15.55 -20.57
CA LEU A 283 15.27 -14.19 -20.26
C LEU A 283 15.04 -14.00 -18.75
N LEU A 284 14.40 -14.98 -18.08
CA LEU A 284 14.26 -14.98 -16.63
C LEU A 284 15.62 -14.93 -15.92
N ILE A 285 16.59 -15.73 -16.37
CA ILE A 285 17.95 -15.75 -15.81
C ILE A 285 18.60 -14.36 -15.96
N VAL A 286 18.52 -13.75 -17.15
CA VAL A 286 19.09 -12.43 -17.41
C VAL A 286 18.45 -11.36 -16.52
N ILE A 287 17.13 -11.34 -16.41
CA ILE A 287 16.40 -10.39 -15.57
C ILE A 287 16.72 -10.64 -14.09
N ALA A 288 16.72 -11.88 -13.63
CA ALA A 288 17.05 -12.20 -12.24
C ALA A 288 18.49 -11.79 -11.90
N PHE A 289 19.43 -11.99 -12.81
CA PHE A 289 20.82 -11.54 -12.64
C PHE A 289 20.90 -10.02 -12.56
N HIS A 290 20.23 -9.30 -13.47
CA HIS A 290 20.11 -7.84 -13.44
C HIS A 290 19.53 -7.33 -12.12
N GLU A 291 18.36 -7.83 -11.70
CA GLU A 291 17.74 -7.44 -10.43
C GLU A 291 18.57 -7.80 -9.21
N SER A 292 19.34 -8.90 -9.27
CA SER A 292 20.24 -9.27 -8.18
C SER A 292 21.32 -8.21 -7.95
N GLY A 293 21.75 -7.53 -9.01
CA GLY A 293 22.65 -6.39 -8.94
C GLY A 293 22.06 -5.22 -8.14
N HIS A 294 20.83 -4.82 -8.44
CA HIS A 294 20.10 -3.82 -7.65
C HIS A 294 19.90 -4.28 -6.20
N PHE A 295 19.51 -5.54 -5.99
CA PHE A 295 19.30 -6.13 -4.68
C PHE A 295 20.56 -6.05 -3.81
N LEU A 296 21.70 -6.47 -4.35
CA LEU A 296 22.98 -6.46 -3.65
C LEU A 296 23.43 -5.02 -3.36
N ALA A 297 23.28 -4.09 -4.30
CA ALA A 297 23.61 -2.68 -4.10
C ALA A 297 22.74 -2.05 -3.00
N MET A 298 21.43 -2.31 -3.01
CA MET A 298 20.52 -1.86 -1.96
C MET A 298 20.96 -2.37 -0.58
N ARG A 299 21.26 -3.67 -0.45
CA ARG A 299 21.74 -4.23 0.82
C ARG A 299 23.07 -3.63 1.26
N ALA A 300 24.01 -3.44 0.32
CA ALA A 300 25.31 -2.83 0.61
C ALA A 300 25.17 -1.38 1.09
N PHE A 301 24.19 -0.63 0.59
CA PHE A 301 23.90 0.74 1.03
C PHE A 301 22.95 0.83 2.23
N GLY A 302 22.63 -0.29 2.89
CA GLY A 302 21.90 -0.31 4.15
C GLY A 302 20.38 -0.30 4.03
N TYR A 303 19.83 -0.55 2.83
CA TYR A 303 18.39 -0.73 2.68
C TYR A 303 17.91 -1.96 3.47
N ARG A 304 16.71 -1.84 4.04
CA ARG A 304 16.09 -2.91 4.83
C ARG A 304 14.96 -3.59 4.07
N ASN A 305 14.78 -4.88 4.35
CA ASN A 305 13.74 -5.72 3.76
C ASN A 305 13.70 -5.64 2.23
N VAL A 306 14.88 -5.76 1.64
CA VAL A 306 15.06 -5.81 0.20
C VAL A 306 14.47 -7.13 -0.30
N HIS A 307 13.66 -7.07 -1.35
CA HIS A 307 13.03 -8.23 -1.99
C HIS A 307 12.88 -7.96 -3.49
N MET A 308 12.73 -9.02 -4.28
CA MET A 308 12.58 -8.94 -5.73
C MET A 308 11.28 -9.61 -6.17
N LEU A 309 10.69 -9.11 -7.24
CA LEU A 309 9.52 -9.69 -7.89
C LEU A 309 9.76 -9.72 -9.39
N MET A 310 9.33 -10.79 -10.06
CA MET A 310 9.45 -10.93 -11.51
C MET A 310 8.10 -10.56 -12.14
N LEU A 311 8.05 -9.41 -12.80
CA LEU A 311 6.85 -8.96 -13.51
C LEU A 311 6.79 -9.61 -14.89
N PRO A 312 5.79 -10.44 -15.17
CA PRO A 312 5.66 -11.10 -16.47
C PRO A 312 5.65 -10.09 -17.60
N LEU A 313 6.41 -10.38 -18.65
CA LEU A 313 6.54 -9.57 -19.88
C LEU A 313 7.18 -8.18 -19.70
N ILE A 314 7.26 -7.64 -18.47
CA ILE A 314 7.77 -6.29 -18.18
C ILE A 314 9.23 -6.32 -17.76
N GLY A 315 9.62 -7.25 -16.88
CA GLY A 315 10.96 -7.27 -16.29
C GLY A 315 10.95 -7.73 -14.84
N GLY A 316 11.97 -7.35 -14.08
CA GLY A 316 12.01 -7.54 -12.65
C GLY A 316 11.77 -6.21 -11.93
N VAL A 317 11.47 -6.28 -10.63
CA VAL A 317 11.53 -5.11 -9.76
C VAL A 317 12.13 -5.52 -8.43
N ALA A 318 13.30 -4.96 -8.11
CA ALA A 318 13.87 -4.98 -6.79
C ALA A 318 13.33 -3.81 -5.94
N MET A 319 12.83 -4.12 -4.76
CA MET A 319 12.22 -3.16 -3.82
C MET A 319 12.92 -3.27 -2.47
N GLY A 320 13.17 -2.13 -1.82
CA GLY A 320 13.74 -2.08 -0.48
C GLY A 320 13.29 -0.83 0.26
N HIS A 321 13.39 -0.86 1.58
CA HIS A 321 13.00 0.28 2.41
C HIS A 321 14.18 1.22 2.64
N ASP A 322 13.85 2.50 2.48
CA ASP A 322 14.74 3.61 2.21
C ASP A 322 15.82 3.83 3.28
N ALA A 323 17.07 3.96 2.80
CA ALA A 323 18.24 4.38 3.58
C ALA A 323 18.55 5.89 3.41
N GLN A 324 17.66 6.67 2.77
CA GLN A 324 17.91 8.02 2.27
C GLN A 324 19.29 8.19 1.62
N PRO A 325 19.61 7.39 0.60
CA PRO A 325 20.93 7.45 -0.03
C PRO A 325 21.17 8.77 -0.77
N ASP A 326 22.41 9.22 -0.71
CA ASP A 326 22.91 10.32 -1.53
C ASP A 326 22.66 10.05 -3.04
N SER A 327 22.65 11.12 -3.83
CA SER A 327 22.48 11.05 -5.29
C SER A 327 23.45 10.07 -5.98
N TRP A 328 24.71 10.06 -5.56
CA TRP A 328 25.73 9.17 -6.14
C TRP A 328 25.41 7.69 -5.85
N ARG A 329 24.95 7.36 -4.64
CA ARG A 329 24.53 6.00 -4.27
C ARG A 329 23.33 5.56 -5.09
N ARG A 330 22.38 6.46 -5.34
CA ARG A 330 21.23 6.18 -6.23
C ARG A 330 21.66 5.88 -7.65
N ALA A 331 22.55 6.68 -8.22
CA ALA A 331 23.12 6.42 -9.53
C ALA A 331 23.84 5.07 -9.59
N TRP A 332 24.66 4.74 -8.58
CA TRP A 332 25.33 3.44 -8.51
C TRP A 332 24.36 2.27 -8.35
N MET A 333 23.32 2.39 -7.53
CA MET A 333 22.29 1.35 -7.42
C MET A 333 21.63 1.08 -8.78
N SER A 334 21.30 2.13 -9.54
CA SER A 334 20.76 1.99 -10.89
C SER A 334 21.75 1.37 -11.87
N LEU A 335 23.06 1.61 -11.73
CA LEU A 335 24.08 0.99 -12.59
C LEU A 335 24.42 -0.45 -12.20
N MET A 336 24.22 -0.84 -10.95
CA MET A 336 24.52 -2.19 -10.47
C MET A 336 23.58 -3.25 -11.05
N GLY A 337 22.43 -2.88 -11.61
CA GLY A 337 21.62 -3.79 -12.43
C GLY A 337 22.29 -4.12 -13.77
N PRO A 338 22.50 -3.13 -14.66
CA PRO A 338 22.99 -3.37 -16.02
C PRO A 338 24.47 -3.77 -16.11
N LEU A 339 25.36 -3.17 -15.29
CA LEU A 339 26.81 -3.34 -15.48
C LEU A 339 27.29 -4.79 -15.34
N PRO A 340 26.90 -5.56 -14.31
CA PRO A 340 27.32 -6.96 -14.20
C PRO A 340 26.88 -7.79 -15.41
N GLY A 341 25.66 -7.54 -15.91
CA GLY A 341 25.13 -8.24 -17.06
C GLY A 341 25.88 -7.92 -18.36
N ILE A 342 26.30 -6.67 -18.56
CA ILE A 342 27.13 -6.28 -19.71
C ILE A 342 28.50 -6.95 -19.66
N LEU A 343 29.14 -6.94 -18.48
CA LEU A 343 30.45 -7.58 -18.29
C LEU A 343 30.38 -9.08 -18.57
N LEU A 344 29.38 -9.77 -18.03
CA LEU A 344 29.17 -11.19 -18.26
C LEU A 344 28.81 -11.49 -19.71
N GLY A 345 27.95 -10.67 -20.33
CA GLY A 345 27.58 -10.81 -21.73
C GLY A 345 28.80 -10.74 -22.65
N TRP A 346 29.65 -9.73 -22.48
CA TRP A 346 30.88 -9.61 -23.27
C TRP A 346 31.88 -10.73 -22.99
N ALA A 347 32.04 -11.16 -21.73
CA ALA A 347 32.88 -12.30 -21.40
C ALA A 347 32.41 -13.58 -22.12
N LEU A 348 31.10 -13.83 -22.16
CA LEU A 348 30.52 -14.96 -22.90
C LEU A 348 30.72 -14.82 -24.41
N MET A 349 30.47 -13.64 -24.98
CA MET A 349 30.66 -13.42 -26.42
C MET A 349 32.12 -13.61 -26.84
N LEU A 350 33.07 -13.10 -26.06
CA LEU A 350 34.50 -13.27 -26.33
C LEU A 350 34.95 -14.73 -26.23
N LEU A 351 34.43 -15.47 -25.24
CA LEU A 351 34.74 -16.90 -25.07
C LEU A 351 34.16 -17.74 -26.21
N LEU A 352 32.91 -17.48 -26.60
CA LEU A 352 32.22 -18.23 -27.64
C LEU A 352 32.70 -17.88 -29.06
N TRP A 353 33.17 -16.66 -29.28
CA TRP A 353 33.77 -16.24 -30.55
C TRP A 353 34.98 -17.10 -30.95
N GLN A 354 35.68 -17.67 -29.97
CA GLN A 354 36.84 -18.52 -30.19
C GLN A 354 36.47 -19.98 -30.54
N GLN A 355 35.19 -20.34 -30.48
CA GLN A 355 34.69 -21.69 -30.69
C GLN A 355 34.21 -21.88 -32.14
N PRO A 356 34.68 -22.89 -32.88
CA PRO A 356 34.28 -23.13 -34.28
C PRO A 356 32.77 -23.32 -34.48
N ASP A 357 32.08 -23.91 -33.49
CA ASP A 357 30.65 -24.23 -33.52
C ASP A 357 29.81 -23.30 -32.62
N GLY A 358 30.38 -22.18 -32.15
CA GLY A 358 29.83 -21.37 -31.05
C GLY A 358 28.54 -20.59 -31.34
N GLY A 359 28.10 -20.52 -32.60
CA GLY A 359 27.03 -19.63 -33.07
C GLY A 359 25.60 -20.03 -32.70
N ASP A 360 25.31 -21.33 -32.56
CA ASP A 360 23.94 -21.85 -32.39
C ASP A 360 23.65 -22.40 -30.98
N SER A 361 24.49 -22.06 -30.00
CA SER A 361 24.35 -22.49 -28.61
C SER A 361 23.37 -21.63 -27.81
N TRP A 362 22.67 -22.21 -26.84
CA TRP A 362 21.89 -21.46 -25.85
C TRP A 362 22.73 -20.43 -25.07
N LEU A 363 24.04 -20.65 -24.95
CA LEU A 363 24.99 -19.71 -24.35
C LEU A 363 25.19 -18.46 -25.22
N TRP A 364 25.13 -18.62 -26.55
CA TRP A 364 25.19 -17.50 -27.48
C TRP A 364 23.96 -16.62 -27.33
N THR A 365 22.78 -17.23 -27.30
CA THR A 365 21.51 -16.54 -27.00
C THR A 365 21.54 -15.85 -25.64
N LEU A 366 22.07 -16.52 -24.59
CA LEU A 366 22.22 -15.93 -23.26
C LEU A 366 23.12 -14.69 -23.28
N GLY A 367 24.27 -14.76 -23.95
CA GLY A 367 25.18 -13.62 -24.06
C GLY A 367 24.56 -12.43 -24.80
N TRP A 368 23.85 -12.67 -25.90
CA TRP A 368 23.09 -11.62 -26.59
C TRP A 368 21.98 -11.03 -25.74
N LEU A 369 21.22 -11.86 -25.02
CA LEU A 369 20.18 -11.39 -24.10
C LEU A 369 20.77 -10.54 -22.96
N LEU A 370 21.90 -10.96 -22.38
CA LEU A 370 22.63 -10.19 -21.39
C LEU A 370 23.02 -8.82 -21.96
N LEU A 371 23.64 -8.76 -23.13
CA LEU A 371 24.01 -7.47 -23.72
C LEU A 371 22.79 -6.62 -24.05
N PHE A 372 21.80 -7.18 -24.74
CA PHE A 372 20.62 -6.45 -25.20
C PHE A 372 19.82 -5.86 -24.03
N VAL A 373 19.43 -6.67 -23.05
CA VAL A 373 18.61 -6.22 -21.90
C VAL A 373 19.36 -5.18 -21.07
N ASN A 374 20.65 -5.38 -20.82
CA ASN A 374 21.39 -4.49 -19.95
C ASN A 374 21.81 -3.18 -20.65
N TYR A 375 22.15 -3.21 -21.94
CA TYR A 375 22.38 -1.97 -22.71
C TYR A 375 21.11 -1.16 -22.90
N LEU A 376 19.98 -1.83 -23.13
CA LEU A 376 18.68 -1.17 -23.16
C LEU A 376 18.45 -0.44 -21.83
N ASN A 377 18.72 -1.09 -20.68
CA ASN A 377 18.58 -0.45 -19.37
C ASN A 377 19.53 0.73 -19.10
N ILE A 378 20.63 0.89 -19.85
CA ILE A 378 21.49 2.09 -19.75
C ILE A 378 20.86 3.30 -20.45
N LEU A 379 19.90 3.10 -21.37
CA LEU A 379 19.31 4.21 -22.10
C LEU A 379 18.65 5.22 -21.14
N PRO A 380 18.82 6.52 -21.38
CA PRO A 380 18.25 7.58 -20.55
C PRO A 380 16.74 7.78 -20.81
N VAL A 381 15.97 6.69 -20.90
CA VAL A 381 14.56 6.66 -21.27
C VAL A 381 13.74 5.97 -20.17
N PRO A 382 12.74 6.63 -19.56
CA PRO A 382 11.86 5.98 -18.58
C PRO A 382 11.09 4.79 -19.20
N PRO A 383 10.89 3.66 -18.49
CA PRO A 383 11.21 3.37 -17.09
C PRO A 383 12.62 2.79 -16.83
N LEU A 384 13.55 2.90 -17.76
CA LEU A 384 14.85 2.21 -17.72
C LEU A 384 15.82 2.84 -16.71
N ASP A 385 16.80 2.07 -16.24
CA ASP A 385 17.75 2.48 -15.19
C ASP A 385 18.56 3.73 -15.54
N GLY A 386 18.93 3.89 -16.81
CA GLY A 386 19.65 5.07 -17.29
C GLY A 386 18.91 6.37 -17.00
N SER A 387 17.57 6.34 -17.05
CA SER A 387 16.75 7.49 -16.66
C SER A 387 16.89 7.83 -15.18
N HIS A 388 17.08 6.83 -14.31
CA HIS A 388 17.30 7.00 -12.87
C HIS A 388 18.71 7.51 -12.57
N VAL A 389 19.71 7.09 -13.34
CA VAL A 389 21.07 7.64 -13.27
C VAL A 389 21.07 9.12 -13.60
N VAL A 390 20.48 9.53 -14.72
CA VAL A 390 20.39 10.95 -15.12
C VAL A 390 19.62 11.78 -14.08
N GLN A 391 18.49 11.26 -13.60
CA GLN A 391 17.69 11.92 -12.53
C GLN A 391 18.50 12.11 -11.24
N SER A 392 19.34 11.14 -10.88
CA SER A 392 20.17 11.22 -9.66
C SER A 392 21.27 12.26 -9.79
N LEU A 393 21.81 12.48 -11.00
CA LEU A 393 22.81 13.51 -11.27
C LEU A 393 22.22 14.92 -11.35
N LEU A 394 20.93 15.05 -11.67
CA LEU A 394 20.23 16.32 -11.72
C LEU A 394 20.02 16.90 -10.31
N PRO A 395 20.39 18.18 -10.05
CA PRO A 395 20.19 18.81 -8.75
C PRO A 395 18.72 18.83 -8.33
N HIS A 396 18.43 18.51 -7.06
CA HIS A 396 17.06 18.49 -6.52
C HIS A 396 16.36 19.87 -6.64
N ARG A 397 17.13 20.96 -6.56
CA ARG A 397 16.66 22.34 -6.78
C ARG A 397 16.15 22.62 -8.20
N LEU A 398 16.50 21.78 -9.17
CA LEU A 398 16.08 21.87 -10.56
C LEU A 398 15.07 20.77 -10.92
N ALA A 399 14.14 20.47 -10.01
CA ALA A 399 13.15 19.42 -10.22
C ALA A 399 12.28 19.61 -11.49
N TRP A 400 12.13 20.85 -11.98
CA TRP A 400 11.48 21.13 -13.26
C TRP A 400 12.28 20.56 -14.46
N LEU A 401 13.63 20.57 -14.41
CA LEU A 401 14.47 19.91 -15.42
C LEU A 401 14.31 18.40 -15.36
N GLN A 402 14.16 17.81 -14.17
CA GLN A 402 13.91 16.38 -14.03
C GLN A 402 12.58 15.99 -14.68
N VAL A 403 11.50 16.76 -14.43
CA VAL A 403 10.20 16.54 -15.08
C VAL A 403 10.29 16.72 -16.59
N GLY A 404 10.96 17.77 -17.07
CA GLY A 404 11.15 18.03 -18.50
C GLY A 404 11.95 16.93 -19.19
N PHE A 405 13.07 16.50 -18.60
CA PHE A 405 13.89 15.41 -19.12
C PHE A 405 13.10 14.10 -19.23
N VAL A 406 12.43 13.69 -18.15
CA VAL A 406 11.63 12.44 -18.13
C VAL A 406 10.50 12.53 -19.15
N GLY A 407 9.85 13.69 -19.31
CA GLY A 407 8.81 13.91 -20.33
C GLY A 407 9.32 13.77 -21.76
N VAL A 408 10.40 14.49 -22.10
CA VAL A 408 11.01 14.43 -23.43
C VAL A 408 11.53 13.03 -23.73
N ALA A 409 12.23 12.41 -22.77
CA ALA A 409 12.78 11.07 -22.93
C ALA A 409 11.68 10.00 -23.11
N ALA A 410 10.58 10.09 -22.37
CA ALA A 410 9.45 9.18 -22.52
C ALA A 410 8.77 9.32 -23.88
N VAL A 411 8.56 10.55 -24.38
CA VAL A 411 7.95 10.78 -25.70
C VAL A 411 8.90 10.35 -26.82
N ALA A 412 10.14 10.84 -26.83
CA ALA A 412 11.11 10.53 -27.87
C ALA A 412 11.46 9.04 -27.89
N GLY A 413 11.70 8.46 -26.71
CA GLY A 413 11.96 7.02 -26.58
C GLY A 413 10.75 6.17 -26.98
N GLY A 414 9.53 6.60 -26.63
CA GLY A 414 8.31 5.92 -27.05
C GLY A 414 8.10 5.94 -28.56
N LEU A 415 8.33 7.10 -29.21
CA LEU A 415 8.26 7.22 -30.68
C LEU A 415 9.33 6.38 -31.37
N LEU A 416 10.57 6.40 -30.87
CA LEU A 416 11.66 5.59 -31.41
C LEU A 416 11.36 4.10 -31.26
N ALA A 417 10.91 3.66 -30.09
CA ALA A 417 10.52 2.28 -29.84
C ALA A 417 9.41 1.83 -30.80
N PHE A 418 8.40 2.67 -31.01
CA PHE A 418 7.34 2.39 -31.97
C PHE A 418 7.87 2.26 -33.40
N TRP A 419 8.74 3.18 -33.82
CA TRP A 419 9.35 3.19 -35.15
C TRP A 419 10.23 1.97 -35.41
N LEU A 420 10.97 1.52 -34.39
CA LEU A 420 11.81 0.31 -34.45
C LEU A 420 11.01 -1.00 -34.36
N GLY A 421 9.67 -0.95 -34.28
CA GLY A 421 8.83 -2.14 -34.21
C GLY A 421 8.70 -2.74 -32.80
N PHE A 422 9.01 -1.98 -31.75
CA PHE A 422 8.83 -2.36 -30.35
C PHE A 422 7.66 -1.60 -29.69
N PRO A 423 6.40 -1.81 -30.13
CA PRO A 423 5.24 -1.09 -29.59
C PRO A 423 5.05 -1.35 -28.09
N PHE A 424 5.56 -2.48 -27.58
CA PHE A 424 5.58 -2.81 -26.16
C PHE A 424 6.35 -1.76 -25.32
N LEU A 425 7.58 -1.44 -25.73
CA LEU A 425 8.40 -0.44 -25.04
C LEU A 425 7.78 0.96 -25.15
N ALA A 426 7.12 1.26 -26.28
CA ALA A 426 6.41 2.51 -26.46
C ALA A 426 5.26 2.69 -25.45
N VAL A 427 4.49 1.62 -25.18
CA VAL A 427 3.42 1.65 -24.17
C VAL A 427 4.00 1.85 -22.76
N LEU A 428 5.10 1.17 -22.41
CA LEU A 428 5.75 1.35 -21.10
C LEU A 428 6.26 2.79 -20.88
N ALA A 429 6.83 3.41 -21.91
CA ALA A 429 7.25 4.81 -21.86
C ALA A 429 6.04 5.75 -21.68
N ALA A 430 4.95 5.50 -22.41
CA ALA A 430 3.73 6.31 -22.32
C ALA A 430 3.06 6.25 -20.93
N LEU A 431 3.11 5.10 -20.24
CA LEU A 431 2.58 4.94 -18.88
C LEU A 431 3.26 5.85 -17.84
N GLN A 432 4.43 6.42 -18.14
CA GLN A 432 5.14 7.35 -17.25
C GLN A 432 4.58 8.78 -17.32
N LEU A 433 3.88 9.15 -18.39
CA LEU A 433 3.40 10.52 -18.61
C LEU A 433 2.39 11.01 -17.54
N PRO A 434 1.41 10.20 -17.08
CA PRO A 434 0.50 10.62 -16.01
C PRO A 434 1.23 10.88 -14.68
N ALA A 435 2.29 10.12 -14.38
CA ALA A 435 3.07 10.29 -13.15
C ALA A 435 3.84 11.62 -13.13
N LEU A 436 4.24 12.14 -14.31
CA LEU A 436 4.88 13.44 -14.45
C LEU A 436 3.97 14.59 -14.04
N PHE A 437 2.68 14.51 -14.39
CA PHE A 437 1.70 15.52 -14.02
C PHE A 437 1.55 15.62 -12.49
N GLY A 438 1.54 14.48 -11.80
CA GLY A 438 1.55 14.44 -10.34
C GLY A 438 2.80 15.08 -9.73
N ARG A 439 3.99 14.75 -10.26
CA ARG A 439 5.26 15.33 -9.82
C ARG A 439 5.29 16.85 -10.03
N TRP A 440 4.82 17.33 -11.18
CA TRP A 440 4.74 18.75 -11.49
C TRP A 440 3.87 19.52 -10.50
N ARG A 441 2.67 18.99 -10.17
CA ARG A 441 1.79 19.59 -9.16
C ARG A 441 2.45 19.68 -7.78
N LEU A 442 3.17 18.64 -7.36
CA LEU A 442 3.90 18.65 -6.08
C LEU A 442 4.99 19.73 -6.04
N LEU A 443 5.66 19.98 -7.17
CA LEU A 443 6.67 21.05 -7.27
C LEU A 443 6.07 22.45 -7.20
N GLN A 444 4.85 22.63 -7.68
CA GLN A 444 4.13 23.89 -7.54
C GLN A 444 3.71 24.16 -6.09
N LEU A 445 3.35 23.12 -5.34
CA LEU A 445 2.94 23.21 -3.93
C LEU A 445 4.13 23.38 -2.95
N ALA A 446 5.35 23.06 -3.39
CA ALA A 446 6.57 23.20 -2.60
C ALA A 446 7.26 24.59 -2.76
N ARG A 447 6.71 25.45 -3.61
CA ARG A 447 7.08 26.87 -3.75
C ARG A 447 6.08 27.72 -2.99
#